data_AF-A0A959QNX9-F1
#
_entry.id   AF-A0A959QNX9-F1
#
_cell.length_a   1.000
_cell.length_b   1.000
_cell.length_c   1.000
_cell.angle_alpha   90.00
_cell.angle_beta   90.00
_cell.angle_gamma   90.00
#
_symmetry.space_group_name_H-M   'P 1'
#
loop_
_entity.id
_entity.type
_entity.pdbx_description
1 polymer ?
#
loop_
_entity_poly.entity_id
_entity_poly.type
_entity_poly.pdbx_seq_one_letter_code
_entity_poly.pdbx_strand_id
1 'polypeptide(L)'
;FNDAYQLFMAQDYNYAYQKFKWLKNRVEAEYTNGLPDGSCKLLYGISYWMVDDMAQIAEAHCQPPFYDERYAAATATADIFSLYPNPATEQVTLASTLLQEVHYTIYTLDGRFIESGRFTGSKVCGIANYTPGLYLVQLQADGQKQTMKWVVE
;
A
#
# COMPACT_ATOMS: atom_id res chain seq x y z
N PHE A 1 3.39 -11.51 8.94
CA PHE A 1 2.48 -11.83 10.06
C PHE A 1 2.68 -10.89 11.24
N ASN A 2 3.88 -10.82 11.85
CA ASN A 2 4.15 -9.98 13.03
C ASN A 2 3.68 -8.52 12.87
N ASP A 3 3.95 -7.88 11.74
CA ASP A 3 3.49 -6.49 11.51
C ASP A 3 1.97 -6.35 11.46
N ALA A 4 1.26 -7.32 10.88
CA ALA A 4 -0.20 -7.31 10.82
C ALA A 4 -0.79 -7.50 12.23
N TYR A 5 -0.16 -8.37 13.03
CA TYR A 5 -0.52 -8.60 14.42
C TYR A 5 -0.28 -7.36 15.30
N GLN A 6 0.84 -6.64 15.11
CA GLN A 6 1.09 -5.40 15.86
C GLN A 6 0.06 -4.31 15.54
N LEU A 7 -0.35 -4.16 14.28
CA LEU A 7 -1.44 -3.25 13.89
C LEU A 7 -2.77 -3.65 14.53
N PHE A 8 -3.08 -4.95 14.54
CA PHE A 8 -4.28 -5.49 15.19
C PHE A 8 -4.28 -5.21 16.70
N MET A 9 -3.16 -5.44 17.39
CA MET A 9 -3.01 -5.16 18.82
C MET A 9 -3.07 -3.66 19.14
N ALA A 10 -2.66 -2.81 18.19
CA ALA A 10 -2.81 -1.36 18.27
C ALA A 10 -4.23 -0.85 17.91
N GLN A 11 -5.19 -1.76 17.68
CA GLN A 11 -6.57 -1.46 17.28
C GLN A 11 -6.71 -0.76 15.92
N ASP A 12 -5.67 -0.82 15.08
CA ASP A 12 -5.72 -0.34 13.71
C ASP A 12 -6.26 -1.45 12.79
N TYR A 13 -7.55 -1.76 12.97
CA TYR A 13 -8.19 -2.93 12.37
C TYR A 13 -8.26 -2.86 10.84
N ASN A 14 -8.31 -1.65 10.25
CA ASN A 14 -8.37 -1.49 8.81
C ASN A 14 -7.03 -1.86 8.14
N TYR A 15 -5.91 -1.35 8.65
CA TYR A 15 -4.59 -1.71 8.12
C TYR A 15 -4.18 -3.14 8.47
N ALA A 16 -4.59 -3.64 9.65
CA ALA A 16 -4.41 -5.02 10.03
C ALA A 16 -5.13 -5.97 9.06
N TYR A 17 -6.41 -5.71 8.75
CA TYR A 17 -7.21 -6.51 7.81
C TYR A 17 -6.55 -6.60 6.42
N GLN A 18 -6.11 -5.46 5.86
CA GLN A 18 -5.45 -5.43 4.55
C GLN A 18 -4.15 -6.25 4.55
N LYS A 19 -3.34 -6.15 5.61
CA LYS A 19 -2.11 -6.95 5.73
C LYS A 19 -2.39 -8.45 5.91
N PHE A 20 -3.40 -8.83 6.69
CA PHE A 20 -3.79 -10.23 6.83
C PHE A 20 -4.28 -10.80 5.50
N LYS A 21 -5.12 -10.06 4.77
CA LYS A 21 -5.59 -10.45 3.43
C LYS A 21 -4.45 -10.61 2.42
N TRP A 22 -3.49 -9.70 2.43
CA TRP A 22 -2.28 -9.82 1.60
C TRP A 22 -1.46 -11.07 1.94
N LEU A 23 -1.24 -11.35 3.23
CA LEU A 23 -0.53 -12.54 3.68
C LEU A 23 -1.22 -13.82 3.23
N LYS A 24 -2.56 -13.87 3.35
CA LYS A 24 -3.39 -14.99 2.89
C LYS A 24 -3.19 -15.25 1.39
N ASN A 25 -3.37 -14.22 0.57
CA ASN A 25 -3.25 -14.33 -0.88
C ASN A 25 -1.82 -14.73 -1.31
N ARG A 26 -0.80 -14.23 -0.62
CA ARG A 26 0.59 -14.59 -0.89
C ARG A 26 0.88 -16.06 -0.58
N VAL A 27 0.36 -16.55 0.54
CA VAL A 27 0.46 -17.95 0.94
C VAL A 27 -0.28 -18.86 -0.06
N GLU A 28 -1.44 -18.46 -0.56
CA GLU A 28 -2.14 -19.21 -1.62
C GLU A 28 -1.37 -19.20 -2.96
N ALA A 29 -0.77 -18.07 -3.33
CA ALA A 29 -0.03 -17.94 -4.58
C ALA A 29 1.31 -18.70 -4.58
N GLU A 30 2.04 -18.70 -3.46
CA GLU A 30 3.33 -19.39 -3.34
C GLU A 30 3.15 -20.92 -3.20
N TYR A 31 1.96 -21.40 -2.82
CA TYR A 31 1.66 -22.82 -2.61
C TYR A 31 0.48 -23.34 -3.43
N THR A 32 0.45 -22.97 -4.72
CA THR A 32 -0.61 -23.33 -5.68
C THR A 32 -0.87 -24.83 -5.86
N ASN A 33 0.13 -25.69 -5.60
CA ASN A 33 0.02 -27.15 -5.71
C ASN A 33 -0.12 -27.86 -4.34
N GLY A 34 -0.40 -27.09 -3.28
CA GLY A 34 -0.37 -27.57 -1.91
C GLY A 34 1.06 -27.81 -1.42
N LEU A 35 1.20 -27.94 -0.09
CA LEU A 35 2.51 -28.14 0.53
C LEU A 35 2.98 -29.59 0.44
N PRO A 36 4.27 -29.83 0.14
CA PRO A 36 4.80 -31.17 -0.11
C PRO A 36 4.90 -32.04 1.15
N ASP A 37 4.91 -31.46 2.35
CA ASP A 37 5.06 -32.18 3.63
C ASP A 37 3.85 -31.95 4.57
N GLY A 38 3.51 -32.96 5.36
CA GLY A 38 2.44 -32.92 6.36
C GLY A 38 2.68 -31.90 7.47
N SER A 39 3.94 -31.70 7.87
CA SER A 39 4.34 -30.67 8.84
C SER A 39 4.12 -29.27 8.28
N CYS A 40 4.45 -29.07 7.01
CA CYS A 40 4.19 -27.82 6.29
C CYS A 40 2.69 -27.60 6.11
N LYS A 41 1.89 -28.62 5.79
CA LYS A 41 0.42 -28.52 5.70
C LYS A 41 -0.22 -28.13 7.03
N LEU A 42 0.29 -28.62 8.16
CA LEU A 42 -0.22 -28.26 9.49
C LEU A 42 0.12 -26.80 9.83
N LEU A 43 1.37 -26.38 9.61
CA LEU A 43 1.81 -25.00 9.80
C LEU A 43 1.09 -24.02 8.85
N TYR A 44 0.84 -24.42 7.61
CA TYR A 44 0.05 -23.69 6.63
C TYR A 44 -1.42 -23.62 7.00
N GLY A 45 -2.02 -24.73 7.42
CA GLY A 45 -3.38 -24.73 7.94
C GLY A 45 -3.48 -23.76 9.11
N ILE A 46 -2.67 -23.94 10.16
CA ILE A 46 -2.71 -23.09 11.36
C ILE A 46 -2.46 -21.62 11.00
N SER A 47 -1.51 -21.30 10.12
CA SER A 47 -1.26 -19.91 9.71
C SER A 47 -2.35 -19.33 8.81
N TYR A 48 -2.95 -20.13 7.92
CA TYR A 48 -4.04 -19.71 7.05
C TYR A 48 -5.33 -19.47 7.83
N TRP A 49 -5.74 -20.43 8.68
CA TRP A 49 -6.90 -20.30 9.57
C TRP A 49 -6.71 -19.15 10.56
N MET A 50 -5.51 -18.99 11.14
CA MET A 50 -5.24 -17.87 12.06
C MET A 50 -5.26 -16.52 11.33
N VAL A 51 -4.76 -16.42 10.09
CA VAL A 51 -4.84 -15.19 9.29
C VAL A 51 -6.28 -14.90 8.87
N ASP A 52 -7.06 -15.91 8.53
CA ASP A 52 -8.47 -15.76 8.15
C ASP A 52 -9.35 -15.37 9.34
N ASP A 53 -9.19 -16.06 10.47
CA ASP A 53 -9.90 -15.75 11.72
C ASP A 53 -9.56 -14.34 12.21
N MET A 54 -8.28 -13.93 12.15
CA MET A 54 -7.89 -12.56 12.52
C MET A 54 -8.45 -11.51 11.56
N ALA A 55 -8.59 -11.83 10.27
CA ALA A 55 -9.25 -10.95 9.31
C ALA A 55 -10.76 -10.83 9.60
N GLN A 56 -11.43 -11.95 9.91
CA GLN A 56 -12.85 -11.96 10.28
C GLN A 56 -13.11 -11.22 11.61
N ILE A 57 -12.24 -11.38 12.60
CA ILE A 57 -12.33 -10.66 13.88
C ILE A 57 -12.10 -9.15 13.66
N ALA A 58 -11.11 -8.77 12.85
CA ALA A 58 -10.89 -7.36 12.49
C ALA A 58 -12.11 -6.77 11.77
N GLU A 59 -12.74 -7.53 10.86
CA GLU A 59 -13.96 -7.15 10.15
C GLU A 59 -15.16 -6.99 11.10
N ALA A 60 -15.32 -7.89 12.08
CA ALA A 60 -16.39 -7.84 13.07
C ALA A 60 -16.25 -6.67 14.08
N HIS A 61 -15.04 -6.17 14.30
CA HIS A 61 -14.77 -5.00 15.15
C HIS A 61 -14.87 -3.66 14.40
N CYS A 62 -15.01 -3.68 13.07
CA CYS A 62 -15.44 -2.51 12.30
C CYS A 62 -16.95 -2.29 12.50
N GLN A 63 -17.36 -1.10 12.97
CA GLN A 63 -18.78 -0.75 13.08
C GLN A 63 -19.36 -0.44 11.69
N PRO A 64 -20.47 -1.07 11.25
CA PRO A 64 -21.24 -0.60 10.09
C PRO A 64 -21.93 0.75 10.40
N PRO A 65 -22.21 1.61 9.41
CA PRO A 65 -22.51 1.25 8.02
C PRO A 65 -21.72 2.06 6.97
N PHE A 66 -20.95 1.39 6.13
CA PHE A 66 -20.62 1.93 4.80
C PHE A 66 -20.70 0.83 3.75
N TYR A 67 -21.92 0.34 3.53
CA TYR A 67 -22.32 -0.15 2.21
C TYR A 67 -22.92 1.06 1.46
N ASP A 68 -22.06 2.01 1.07
CA ASP A 68 -22.44 3.04 0.11
C ASP A 68 -22.23 2.43 -1.28
N GLU A 69 -23.28 2.44 -2.10
CA GLU A 69 -23.27 1.93 -3.48
C GLU A 69 -22.19 2.61 -4.36
N ARG A 70 -21.57 3.70 -3.88
CA ARG A 70 -20.34 4.27 -4.44
C ARG A 70 -19.12 3.32 -4.40
N TYR A 71 -19.07 2.35 -3.48
CA TYR A 71 -17.94 1.40 -3.35
C TYR A 71 -17.95 0.24 -4.34
N ALA A 72 -19.06 -0.01 -5.05
CA ALA A 72 -19.07 -0.96 -6.17
C ALA A 72 -18.22 -0.47 -7.36
N ALA A 73 -17.97 0.83 -7.45
CA ALA A 73 -16.97 1.41 -8.36
C ALA A 73 -15.54 1.44 -7.77
N ALA A 74 -15.38 1.26 -6.45
CA ALA A 74 -14.09 1.25 -5.75
C ALA A 74 -13.44 -0.15 -5.70
N THR A 75 -14.13 -1.19 -6.18
CA THR A 75 -13.51 -2.51 -6.43
C THR A 75 -12.77 -2.50 -7.78
N ALA A 76 -11.86 -1.54 -7.98
CA ALA A 76 -10.92 -1.52 -9.09
C ALA A 76 -9.84 -0.45 -8.89
N THR A 77 -9.00 -0.62 -7.87
CA THR A 77 -7.52 -0.42 -7.88
C THR A 77 -7.08 -0.33 -6.42
N ALA A 78 -6.42 -1.37 -5.91
CA ALA A 78 -5.50 -1.11 -4.80
C ALA A 78 -4.51 -0.05 -5.30
N ASP A 79 -4.35 1.06 -4.56
CA ASP A 79 -3.47 2.15 -4.97
C ASP A 79 -2.06 1.59 -5.18
N ILE A 80 -1.69 1.44 -6.45
CA ILE A 80 -0.42 0.87 -6.88
C ILE A 80 0.72 1.75 -6.37
N PHE A 81 0.47 3.06 -6.37
CA PHE A 81 1.38 4.07 -5.90
C PHE A 81 0.79 4.87 -4.75
N SER A 82 1.65 5.31 -3.84
CA SER A 82 1.29 6.19 -2.74
C SER A 82 2.36 7.26 -2.50
N LEU A 83 1.93 8.36 -1.90
CA LEU A 83 2.78 9.50 -1.58
C LEU A 83 2.42 10.02 -0.19
N TYR A 84 3.39 10.05 0.73
CA TYR A 84 3.18 10.47 2.11
C TYR A 84 4.47 11.01 2.78
N PRO A 85 4.37 11.91 3.76
CA PRO A 85 3.14 12.60 4.16
C PRO A 85 2.66 13.59 3.10
N ASN A 86 1.39 13.97 3.18
CA ASN A 86 0.82 15.04 2.38
C ASN A 86 -0.20 15.79 3.25
N PRO A 87 0.02 17.06 3.62
CA PRO A 87 1.18 17.91 3.27
C PRO A 87 2.52 17.41 3.82
N ALA A 88 3.65 17.91 3.29
CA ALA A 88 5.00 17.59 3.76
C ALA A 88 5.90 18.82 3.87
N THR A 89 6.85 18.78 4.80
CA THR A 89 7.75 19.90 5.12
C THR A 89 9.22 19.60 4.80
N GLU A 90 9.74 18.44 5.24
CA GLU A 90 11.18 18.13 5.09
C GLU A 90 11.46 17.01 4.09
N GLN A 91 10.55 16.06 4.00
CA GLN A 91 10.69 14.88 3.15
C GLN A 91 9.33 14.35 2.72
N VAL A 92 9.33 13.70 1.56
CA VAL A 92 8.18 12.94 1.06
C VAL A 92 8.63 11.55 0.65
N THR A 93 7.78 10.57 0.92
CA THR A 93 7.99 9.18 0.54
C THR A 93 7.11 8.86 -0.65
N LEU A 94 7.74 8.40 -1.73
CA LEU A 94 7.08 7.77 -2.85
C LEU A 94 7.12 6.26 -2.62
N ALA A 95 5.99 5.58 -2.66
CA ALA A 95 5.93 4.14 -2.47
C ALA A 95 5.10 3.47 -3.57
N SER A 96 5.44 2.22 -3.85
CA SER A 96 4.80 1.39 -4.85
C SER A 96 4.67 -0.04 -4.33
N THR A 97 3.54 -0.68 -4.62
CA THR A 97 3.35 -2.10 -4.36
C THR A 97 3.92 -2.98 -5.47
N LEU A 98 4.37 -2.38 -6.58
CA LEU A 98 5.02 -3.10 -7.68
C LEU A 98 6.45 -3.51 -7.32
N LEU A 99 6.83 -4.70 -7.80
CA LEU A 99 8.21 -5.22 -7.69
C LEU A 99 9.15 -4.66 -8.77
N GLN A 100 8.61 -3.91 -9.73
CA GLN A 100 9.35 -3.36 -10.85
C GLN A 100 9.86 -1.95 -10.54
N GLU A 101 10.86 -1.51 -11.31
CA GLU A 101 11.38 -0.15 -11.20
C GLU A 101 10.30 0.88 -11.60
N VAL A 102 10.06 1.84 -10.72
CA VAL A 102 9.13 2.95 -10.90
C VAL A 102 9.91 4.19 -11.26
N HIS A 103 9.56 4.78 -12.40
CA HIS A 103 10.05 6.09 -12.80
C HIS A 103 9.18 7.17 -12.18
N TYR A 104 9.79 8.14 -11.53
CA TYR A 104 9.08 9.30 -11.00
C TYR A 104 9.55 10.59 -11.66
N THR A 105 8.65 11.56 -11.76
CA THR A 105 8.97 12.93 -12.15
C THR A 105 8.12 13.91 -11.36
N ILE A 106 8.77 14.92 -10.79
CA ILE A 106 8.14 15.96 -9.99
C ILE A 106 8.10 17.25 -10.81
N TYR A 107 6.92 17.85 -10.86
CA TYR A 107 6.65 19.14 -11.46
C TYR A 107 6.00 20.07 -10.45
N THR A 108 6.18 21.36 -10.65
CA THR A 108 5.30 22.39 -10.08
C THR A 108 3.93 22.38 -10.76
N LEU A 109 2.94 23.05 -10.18
CA LEU A 109 1.60 23.16 -10.77
C LEU A 109 1.59 23.85 -12.15
N ASP A 110 2.51 24.78 -12.40
CA ASP A 110 2.72 25.44 -13.70
C ASP A 110 3.47 24.56 -14.71
N GLY A 111 3.83 23.33 -14.34
CA GLY A 111 4.47 22.36 -15.23
C GLY A 111 5.99 22.49 -15.31
N ARG A 112 6.62 23.38 -14.53
CA ARG A 112 8.08 23.45 -14.44
C ARG A 112 8.61 22.18 -13.78
N PHE A 113 9.51 21.50 -14.49
CA PHE A 113 10.24 20.33 -14.02
C PHE A 113 11.09 20.67 -12.79
N ILE A 114 11.07 19.80 -11.80
CA ILE A 114 11.90 19.89 -10.60
C ILE A 114 12.95 18.79 -10.60
N GLU A 115 12.52 17.53 -10.60
CA GLU A 115 13.43 16.39 -10.59
C GLU A 115 12.74 15.12 -11.14
N SER A 116 13.57 14.12 -11.44
CA SER A 116 13.11 12.77 -11.82
C SER A 116 14.09 11.72 -11.34
N GLY A 117 13.61 10.50 -11.17
CA GLY A 117 14.46 9.38 -10.83
C GLY A 117 13.73 8.06 -10.92
N ARG A 118 14.31 7.04 -10.28
CA ARG A 118 13.82 5.66 -10.29
C ARG A 118 13.86 5.08 -8.88
N PHE A 119 12.92 4.20 -8.55
CA PHE A 119 12.91 3.46 -7.29
C PHE A 119 12.16 2.13 -7.39
N THR A 120 12.43 1.21 -6.47
CA THR A 120 11.67 -0.03 -6.30
C THR A 120 11.18 -0.10 -4.86
N GLY A 121 9.90 -0.41 -4.65
CA GLY A 121 9.27 -0.43 -3.32
C GLY A 121 9.02 0.97 -2.75
N SER A 122 10.06 1.68 -2.32
CA SER A 122 9.92 3.07 -1.81
C SER A 122 11.15 3.94 -2.00
N LYS A 123 10.94 5.25 -1.99
CA LYS A 123 11.98 6.28 -2.06
C LYS A 123 11.59 7.47 -1.19
N VAL A 124 12.52 7.89 -0.33
CA VAL A 124 12.42 9.16 0.39
C VAL A 124 13.13 10.25 -0.42
N CYS A 125 12.42 11.33 -0.70
CA CYS A 125 12.95 12.54 -1.32
C CYS A 125 13.03 13.65 -0.27
N GLY A 126 14.19 14.29 -0.14
CA GLY A 126 14.36 15.46 0.72
C GLY A 126 13.88 16.71 0.00
N ILE A 127 12.95 17.43 0.63
CA ILE A 127 12.21 18.53 0.00
C ILE A 127 12.32 19.85 0.79
N ALA A 128 13.21 19.91 1.79
CA ALA A 128 13.46 21.10 2.60
C ALA A 128 13.86 22.36 1.80
N ASN A 129 14.36 22.20 0.56
CA ASN A 129 14.73 23.31 -0.32
C ASN A 129 13.62 23.65 -1.34
N TYR A 130 12.46 23.00 -1.27
CA TYR A 130 11.35 23.25 -2.17
C TYR A 130 10.60 24.49 -1.69
N THR A 131 10.03 25.24 -2.62
CA THR A 131 9.18 26.38 -2.27
C THR A 131 7.82 25.84 -1.79
N PRO A 132 7.25 26.36 -0.70
CA PRO A 132 5.90 25.97 -0.28
C PRO A 132 4.89 26.19 -1.40
N GLY A 133 4.02 25.19 -1.63
CA GLY A 133 3.09 25.22 -2.76
C GLY A 133 2.61 23.85 -3.20
N LEU A 134 1.91 23.82 -4.34
CA LEU A 134 1.34 22.60 -4.92
C LEU A 134 2.25 22.02 -6.00
N TYR A 135 2.51 20.72 -5.90
CA TYR A 135 3.33 19.96 -6.83
C TYR A 135 2.56 18.78 -7.42
N LEU A 136 3.01 18.33 -8.58
CA LEU A 136 2.54 17.14 -9.27
C LEU A 136 3.64 16.09 -9.31
N VAL A 137 3.35 14.88 -8.85
CA VAL A 137 4.26 13.74 -8.95
C VAL A 137 3.66 12.74 -9.93
N GLN A 138 4.38 12.48 -11.01
CA GLN A 138 4.04 11.47 -11.99
C GLN A 138 4.86 10.21 -11.72
N LEU A 139 4.18 9.07 -11.60
CA LEU A 139 4.77 7.76 -11.40
C LEU A 139 4.40 6.84 -12.56
N GLN A 140 5.38 6.07 -13.04
CA GLN A 140 5.20 5.14 -14.14
C GLN A 140 5.97 3.84 -13.92
N ALA A 141 5.28 2.71 -14.05
CA ALA A 141 5.86 1.37 -14.06
C ALA A 141 4.92 0.39 -14.78
N ASP A 142 5.45 -0.55 -15.55
CA ASP A 142 4.69 -1.61 -16.23
C ASP A 142 3.43 -1.15 -16.98
N GLY A 143 3.54 -0.05 -17.74
CA GLY A 143 2.40 0.55 -18.44
C GLY A 143 1.37 1.25 -17.54
N GLN A 144 1.47 1.10 -16.21
CA GLN A 144 0.71 1.88 -15.25
C GLN A 144 1.32 3.28 -15.12
N LYS A 145 0.47 4.28 -15.12
CA LYS A 145 0.86 5.69 -14.96
C LYS A 145 -0.13 6.39 -14.05
N GLN A 146 0.36 6.99 -12.97
CA GLN A 146 -0.45 7.75 -12.03
C GLN A 146 0.16 9.13 -11.83
N THR A 147 -0.68 10.15 -11.72
CA THR A 147 -0.26 11.51 -11.36
C THR A 147 -0.95 11.90 -10.07
N MET A 148 -0.17 12.25 -9.05
CA MET A 148 -0.65 12.61 -7.73
C MET A 148 -0.35 14.08 -7.44
N LYS A 149 -1.24 14.71 -6.68
CA LYS A 149 -1.06 16.07 -6.17
C LYS A 149 -0.48 16.01 -4.77
N TRP A 150 0.46 16.89 -4.48
CA TRP A 150 1.14 16.93 -3.18
C TRP A 150 1.40 18.38 -2.77
N VAL A 151 1.17 18.67 -1.48
CA VAL A 151 1.33 20.00 -0.88
C VAL A 151 2.63 20.05 -0.08
N VAL A 152 3.46 21.05 -0.38
CA VAL A 152 4.67 21.40 0.37
C VAL A 152 4.40 22.60 1.25
N GLU A 153 4.83 22.53 2.52
CA GLU A 153 4.72 23.60 3.52
C GLU A 153 6.07 24.20 3.91
#